data_AF-A0A2H0QIQ9-F1
#
_entry.id   AF-A0A2H0QIQ9-F1
#
_cell.length_a   1.000
_cell.length_b   1.000
_cell.length_c   1.000
_cell.angle_alpha   90.00
_cell.angle_beta   90.00
_cell.angle_gamma   90.00
#
_symmetry.space_group_name_H-M   'P 1'
#
loop_
_entity.id
_entity.type
_entity.pdbx_description
1 polymer ?
#
loop_
_entity_poly.entity_id
_entity_poly.type
_entity_poly.pdbx_seq_one_letter_code
_entity_poly.pdbx_strand_id
1 'polypeptide(L)'
;MSFRISEVVPIEGVVLEEKDSCLICLVTDFSDDLRKYIRANLIKICEGQYISEHDQLIYTYARTLREFLIRYDTKVKAPETQKGMIGELLAHLLIGYIYNHLSPVSPYFNQEERSIKKGFDINLYDFNTDELWIAEIKSGAVNKGQTSDEKKLGLIGEAKRDLKGRLNSSNAMLWRNALTGVRISLNESEKTEFIKSILSKNLAKAEKSEAMGVNHNVILISNIFNSLDDRISLESSMNLMKKIRGEKIFNKVMIFSIQKKAYLTIVDFLRQESSII
;
A
#
# COMPACT_ATOMS: atom_id res chain seq x y z
N MET A 1 3.66 4.47 -20.55
CA MET A 1 3.93 3.12 -20.03
C MET A 1 2.61 2.56 -19.56
N SER A 2 2.16 1.44 -20.15
CA SER A 2 0.93 0.77 -19.70
C SER A 2 1.35 -0.13 -18.55
N PHE A 3 0.80 0.10 -17.36
CA PHE A 3 0.62 -1.02 -16.45
C PHE A 3 -0.33 -1.98 -17.16
N ARG A 4 -0.05 -3.27 -17.07
CA ARG A 4 -1.00 -4.30 -17.46
C ARG A 4 -1.18 -5.14 -16.21
N ILE A 5 -2.44 -5.32 -15.80
CA ILE A 5 -2.82 -6.40 -14.88
C ILE A 5 -2.08 -7.67 -15.34
N SER A 6 -1.36 -8.34 -14.44
CA SER A 6 -0.75 -9.63 -14.79
C SER A 6 -1.84 -10.59 -15.28
N GLU A 7 -1.46 -11.64 -16.02
CA GLU A 7 -2.33 -12.80 -16.21
C GLU A 7 -2.46 -13.56 -14.87
N VAL A 8 -3.13 -12.94 -13.91
CA VAL A 8 -3.34 -13.48 -12.57
C VAL A 8 -4.59 -14.34 -12.61
N VAL A 9 -4.54 -15.50 -11.95
CA VAL A 9 -5.73 -16.30 -11.67
C VAL A 9 -6.72 -15.41 -10.90
N PRO A 10 -7.92 -15.14 -11.43
CA PRO A 10 -8.88 -14.27 -10.76
C PRO A 10 -9.19 -14.77 -9.34
N ILE A 11 -9.04 -13.89 -8.33
CA ILE A 11 -9.58 -14.12 -6.98
C ILE A 11 -11.08 -13.89 -7.05
N GLU A 12 -11.85 -14.91 -6.64
CA GLU A 12 -13.29 -14.78 -6.46
C GLU A 12 -13.62 -13.59 -5.54
N GLY A 13 -14.63 -12.80 -5.89
CA GLY A 13 -15.01 -11.63 -5.10
C GLY A 13 -14.15 -10.38 -5.33
N VAL A 14 -13.23 -10.38 -6.31
CA VAL A 14 -12.45 -9.21 -6.73
C VAL A 14 -12.71 -8.90 -8.21
N VAL A 15 -13.17 -7.68 -8.49
CA VAL A 15 -13.38 -7.17 -9.85
C VAL A 15 -12.41 -6.03 -10.12
N LEU A 16 -11.71 -6.10 -11.25
CA LEU A 16 -10.70 -5.12 -11.64
C LEU A 16 -11.11 -4.37 -12.90
N GLU A 17 -10.90 -3.06 -12.90
CA GLU A 17 -11.04 -2.19 -14.08
C GLU A 17 -9.78 -1.33 -14.20
N GLU A 18 -9.09 -1.41 -15.35
CA GLU A 18 -7.87 -0.64 -15.59
C GLU A 18 -7.95 0.16 -16.88
N LYS A 19 -7.56 1.44 -16.83
CA LYS A 19 -7.32 2.27 -18.00
C LYS A 19 -6.38 3.43 -17.68
N ASP A 20 -5.42 3.70 -18.56
CA ASP A 20 -4.52 4.86 -18.49
C ASP A 20 -3.75 5.04 -17.16
N SER A 21 -3.34 3.93 -16.53
CA SER A 21 -2.71 3.89 -15.19
C SER A 21 -3.65 4.27 -14.04
N CYS A 22 -4.96 4.26 -14.28
CA CYS A 22 -5.98 4.23 -13.25
C CYS A 22 -6.47 2.80 -13.11
N LEU A 23 -6.45 2.29 -11.88
CA LEU A 23 -6.94 0.97 -11.51
C LEU A 23 -8.03 1.11 -10.47
N ILE A 24 -9.15 0.44 -10.70
CA ILE A 24 -10.22 0.22 -9.73
C ILE A 24 -10.23 -1.24 -9.35
N CYS A 25 -10.32 -1.51 -8.05
CA CYS A 25 -10.53 -2.83 -7.48
C CYS A 25 -11.78 -2.80 -6.60
N LEU A 26 -12.81 -3.54 -7.02
CA LEU A 26 -14.04 -3.71 -6.25
C LEU A 26 -13.97 -5.06 -5.55
N VAL A 27 -13.94 -5.05 -4.22
CA VAL A 27 -14.01 -6.26 -3.39
C VAL A 27 -15.49 -6.56 -3.14
N THR A 28 -16.09 -7.31 -4.06
CA THR A 28 -17.52 -7.68 -4.07
C THR A 28 -17.86 -8.71 -3.01
N ASP A 29 -16.93 -9.60 -2.69
CA ASP A 29 -17.08 -10.59 -1.63
C ASP A 29 -15.78 -10.79 -0.84
N PHE A 30 -15.90 -11.21 0.42
CA PHE A 30 -14.76 -11.65 1.24
C PHE A 30 -14.61 -13.17 1.17
N SER A 31 -14.29 -13.62 -0.04
CA SER A 31 -14.22 -15.01 -0.46
C SER A 31 -13.14 -15.82 0.25
N ASP A 32 -13.24 -17.14 0.14
CA ASP A 32 -12.22 -18.05 0.67
C ASP A 32 -10.87 -17.87 -0.02
N ASP A 33 -10.84 -17.50 -1.29
CA ASP A 33 -9.60 -17.24 -2.01
C ASP A 33 -8.90 -15.99 -1.50
N LEU A 34 -9.64 -14.92 -1.19
CA LEU A 34 -9.06 -13.74 -0.54
C LEU A 34 -8.55 -14.08 0.87
N ARG A 35 -9.26 -14.93 1.63
CA ARG A 35 -8.79 -15.41 2.96
C ARG A 35 -7.50 -16.23 2.85
N LYS A 36 -7.43 -17.18 1.91
CA LYS A 36 -6.21 -17.95 1.62
C LYS A 36 -5.07 -17.03 1.22
N TYR A 37 -5.34 -16.03 0.39
CA TYR A 37 -4.33 -15.07 -0.04
C TYR A 37 -3.80 -14.23 1.12
N ILE A 38 -4.68 -13.79 2.04
CA ILE A 38 -4.25 -13.13 3.28
C ILE A 38 -3.35 -14.04 4.10
N ARG A 39 -3.74 -15.30 4.35
CA ARG A 39 -2.92 -16.26 5.12
C ARG A 39 -1.53 -16.44 4.52
N ALA A 40 -1.46 -16.62 3.20
CA ALA A 40 -0.22 -16.85 2.48
C ALA A 40 0.74 -15.65 2.50
N ASN A 41 0.22 -14.42 2.64
CA ASN A 41 1.02 -13.20 2.50
C ASN A 41 1.18 -12.38 3.78
N LEU A 42 0.48 -12.71 4.86
CA LEU A 42 0.49 -11.88 6.08
C LEU A 42 1.90 -11.72 6.66
N ILE A 43 2.67 -12.81 6.77
CA ILE A 43 4.06 -12.77 7.27
C ILE A 43 4.94 -11.92 6.35
N LYS A 44 4.90 -12.19 5.04
CA LYS A 44 5.67 -11.44 4.04
C LYS A 44 5.38 -9.94 4.09
N ILE A 45 4.12 -9.54 4.24
CA ILE A 45 3.72 -8.14 4.32
C ILE A 45 4.14 -7.50 5.63
N CYS A 46 3.84 -8.15 6.76
CA CYS A 46 4.05 -7.58 8.08
C CYS A 46 5.52 -7.56 8.49
N GLU A 47 6.24 -8.67 8.31
CA GLU A 47 7.61 -8.87 8.78
C GLU A 47 8.65 -8.65 7.67
N GLY A 48 8.25 -8.78 6.40
CA GLY A 48 9.13 -8.66 5.23
C GLY A 48 9.41 -10.02 4.57
N GLN A 49 9.90 -9.96 3.32
CA GLN A 49 10.10 -11.15 2.50
C GLN A 49 11.18 -12.09 3.06
N TYR A 50 12.33 -11.55 3.48
CA TYR A 50 13.44 -12.31 4.06
C TYR A 50 12.97 -13.18 5.24
N ILE A 51 12.31 -12.55 6.21
CA ILE A 51 11.79 -13.22 7.42
C ILE A 51 10.78 -14.31 7.05
N SER A 52 9.88 -14.00 6.11
CA SER A 52 8.87 -14.95 5.61
C SER A 52 9.48 -16.22 5.00
N GLU A 53 10.69 -16.15 4.45
CA GLU A 53 11.36 -17.26 3.77
C GLU A 53 12.32 -18.03 4.69
N HIS A 54 12.92 -17.37 5.69
CA HIS A 54 14.07 -17.93 6.44
C HIS A 54 13.83 -18.12 7.94
N ASP A 55 12.95 -17.33 8.57
CA ASP A 55 12.82 -17.29 10.05
C ASP A 55 11.45 -17.78 10.54
N GLN A 56 10.88 -18.77 9.85
CA GLN A 56 9.52 -19.27 10.11
C GLN A 56 9.33 -19.92 11.49
N LEU A 57 10.42 -20.32 12.17
CA LEU A 57 10.35 -20.82 13.55
C LEU A 57 10.05 -19.71 14.57
N ILE A 58 10.50 -18.48 14.28
CA ILE A 58 10.36 -17.33 15.18
C ILE A 58 9.16 -16.48 14.77
N TYR A 59 8.97 -16.30 13.46
CA TYR A 59 7.93 -15.47 12.87
C TYR A 59 6.88 -16.37 12.18
N THR A 60 6.04 -16.97 13.01
CA THR A 60 4.92 -17.81 12.55
C THR A 60 3.70 -16.96 12.21
N TYR A 61 2.80 -17.52 11.38
CA TYR A 61 1.52 -16.89 11.06
C TYR A 61 0.75 -16.47 12.33
N ALA A 62 0.68 -17.38 13.32
CA ALA A 62 0.03 -17.13 14.60
C ALA A 62 0.60 -15.92 15.34
N ARG A 63 1.94 -15.81 15.37
CA ARG A 63 2.62 -14.72 16.06
C ARG A 63 2.43 -13.39 15.34
N THR A 64 2.62 -13.36 14.02
CA THR A 64 2.42 -12.15 13.22
C THR A 64 0.98 -11.67 13.29
N LEU A 65 0.00 -12.58 13.23
CA LEU A 65 -1.42 -12.26 13.39
C LEU A 65 -1.71 -11.65 14.77
N ARG A 66 -1.21 -12.27 15.84
CA ARG A 66 -1.36 -11.75 17.21
C ARG A 66 -0.74 -10.36 17.34
N GLU A 67 0.46 -10.16 16.81
CA GLU A 67 1.16 -8.88 16.83
C GLU A 67 0.46 -7.80 15.99
N PHE A 68 -0.22 -8.18 14.90
CA PHE A 68 -1.10 -7.28 14.15
C PHE A 68 -2.29 -6.84 14.99
N LEU A 69 -3.00 -7.79 15.61
CA LEU A 69 -4.19 -7.52 16.42
C LEU A 69 -3.85 -6.68 17.65
N ILE A 70 -2.71 -6.94 18.32
CA ILE A 70 -2.23 -6.09 19.42
C ILE A 70 -2.07 -4.64 18.95
N ARG A 71 -1.38 -4.41 17.82
CA ARG A 71 -1.20 -3.06 17.26
C ARG A 71 -2.55 -2.42 16.94
N TYR A 72 -3.46 -3.18 16.33
CA TYR A 72 -4.80 -2.73 15.96
C TYR A 72 -5.66 -2.35 17.18
N ASP A 73 -5.68 -3.20 18.20
CA ASP A 73 -6.51 -3.01 19.39
C ASP A 73 -5.98 -1.88 20.30
N THR A 74 -4.67 -1.59 20.28
CA THR A 74 -4.15 -0.37 20.95
C THR A 74 -4.74 0.93 20.42
N LYS A 75 -5.36 0.89 19.22
CA LYS A 75 -5.99 2.04 18.56
C LYS A 75 -7.51 2.04 18.67
N VAL A 76 -8.10 1.29 19.60
CA VAL A 76 -9.56 1.21 19.79
C VAL A 76 -10.24 2.58 20.01
N LYS A 77 -9.53 3.54 20.62
CA LYS A 77 -10.02 4.92 20.80
C LYS A 77 -9.82 5.82 19.57
N ALA A 78 -9.25 5.31 18.48
CA ALA A 78 -8.97 6.00 17.23
C ALA A 78 -9.48 5.20 16.02
N PRO A 79 -10.80 5.15 15.77
CA PRO A 79 -11.40 4.33 14.71
C PRO A 79 -10.89 4.64 13.31
N GLU A 80 -10.58 5.91 13.03
CA GLU A 80 -9.99 6.31 11.74
C GLU A 80 -8.58 5.74 11.57
N THR A 81 -7.80 5.63 12.64
CA THR A 81 -6.50 4.96 12.61
C THR A 81 -6.69 3.47 12.31
N GLN A 82 -7.59 2.78 13.02
CA GLN A 82 -7.89 1.35 12.78
C GLN A 82 -8.30 1.08 11.32
N LYS A 83 -9.18 1.93 10.79
CA LYS A 83 -9.59 1.91 9.38
C LYS A 83 -8.40 2.12 8.44
N GLY A 84 -7.51 3.05 8.76
CA GLY A 84 -6.24 3.27 8.07
C GLY A 84 -5.39 1.99 8.02
N MET A 85 -5.19 1.33 9.17
CA MET A 85 -4.39 0.10 9.26
C MET A 85 -4.91 -1.00 8.32
N ILE A 86 -6.24 -1.21 8.31
CA ILE A 86 -6.86 -2.22 7.45
C ILE A 86 -6.79 -1.84 5.98
N GLY A 87 -6.95 -0.55 5.66
CA GLY A 87 -6.77 -0.07 4.29
C GLY A 87 -5.33 -0.24 3.79
N GLU A 88 -4.33 0.02 4.63
CA GLU A 88 -2.93 -0.20 4.28
C GLU A 88 -2.61 -1.68 4.05
N LEU A 89 -3.06 -2.56 4.96
CA LEU A 89 -2.95 -4.01 4.77
C LEU A 89 -3.60 -4.46 3.46
N LEU A 90 -4.81 -3.95 3.16
CA LEU A 90 -5.53 -4.29 1.93
C LEU A 90 -4.80 -3.81 0.68
N ALA A 91 -4.21 -2.61 0.71
CA ALA A 91 -3.41 -2.08 -0.39
C ALA A 91 -2.15 -2.94 -0.65
N HIS A 92 -1.43 -3.33 0.41
CA HIS A 92 -0.28 -4.24 0.31
C HIS A 92 -0.65 -5.59 -0.34
N LEU A 93 -1.77 -6.18 0.08
CA LEU A 93 -2.25 -7.44 -0.47
C LEU A 93 -2.60 -7.32 -1.94
N LEU A 94 -3.46 -6.36 -2.27
CA LEU A 94 -4.03 -6.25 -3.62
C LEU A 94 -3.00 -5.78 -4.63
N ILE A 95 -2.07 -4.89 -4.27
CA ILE A 95 -1.07 -4.42 -5.23
C ILE A 95 -0.13 -5.54 -5.68
N GLY A 96 0.33 -6.37 -4.74
CA GLY A 96 1.21 -7.51 -5.04
C GLY A 96 0.46 -8.64 -5.77
N TYR A 97 -0.85 -8.76 -5.53
CA TYR A 97 -1.70 -9.69 -6.27
C TYR A 97 -1.89 -9.24 -7.73
N ILE A 98 -2.27 -7.98 -7.94
CA ILE A 98 -2.62 -7.43 -9.26
C ILE A 98 -1.39 -7.25 -10.15
N TYR A 99 -0.27 -6.85 -9.55
CA TYR A 99 1.00 -6.62 -10.23
C TYR A 99 2.09 -7.48 -9.60
N ASN A 100 2.21 -8.72 -10.06
CA ASN A 100 3.20 -9.68 -9.54
C ASN A 100 4.67 -9.23 -9.70
N HIS A 101 4.93 -8.23 -10.54
CA HIS A 101 6.24 -7.61 -10.75
C HIS A 101 6.52 -6.44 -9.79
N LEU A 102 5.50 -5.90 -9.12
CA LEU A 102 5.64 -4.90 -8.07
C LEU A 102 5.73 -5.59 -6.71
N SER A 103 6.93 -5.59 -6.10
CA SER A 103 7.11 -6.16 -4.77
C SER A 103 7.36 -5.07 -3.73
N PRO A 104 6.69 -5.12 -2.56
CA PRO A 104 7.06 -4.30 -1.42
C PRO A 104 8.51 -4.61 -1.00
N VAL A 105 9.32 -3.58 -0.82
CA VAL A 105 10.73 -3.70 -0.41
C VAL A 105 10.96 -3.27 1.04
N SER A 106 9.88 -3.16 1.81
CA SER A 106 9.95 -2.85 3.23
C SER A 106 8.76 -3.46 3.96
N PRO A 107 8.90 -3.82 5.24
CA PRO A 107 7.83 -4.45 5.99
C PRO A 107 6.79 -3.42 6.40
N TYR A 108 5.57 -3.89 6.61
CA TYR A 108 4.46 -3.08 7.10
C TYR A 108 4.62 -2.72 8.58
N PHE A 109 5.12 -3.65 9.40
CA PHE A 109 5.41 -3.35 10.80
C PHE A 109 6.63 -2.46 10.95
N ASN A 110 6.54 -1.54 11.90
CA ASN A 110 7.74 -0.99 12.51
C ASN A 110 8.40 -2.07 13.38
N GLN A 111 9.71 -2.28 13.21
CA GLN A 111 10.47 -3.28 13.96
C GLN A 111 10.98 -2.76 15.31
N GLU A 112 11.09 -1.44 15.48
CA GLU A 112 11.63 -0.83 16.71
C GLU A 112 10.52 -0.51 17.73
N GLU A 113 9.33 -0.17 17.24
CA GLU A 113 8.18 0.19 18.06
C GLU A 113 6.96 -0.65 17.68
N ARG A 114 6.04 -0.90 18.63
CA ARG A 114 4.72 -1.48 18.36
C ARG A 114 3.76 -0.46 17.70
N SER A 115 4.24 0.21 16.66
CA SER A 115 3.50 1.13 15.79
C SER A 115 3.53 0.60 14.34
N ILE A 116 2.73 1.20 13.47
CA ILE A 116 2.91 1.04 12.02
C ILE A 116 4.14 1.86 11.61
N LYS A 117 4.82 1.41 10.54
CA LYS A 117 6.03 2.05 10.01
C LYS A 117 5.90 3.57 9.89
N LYS A 118 6.94 4.27 10.33
CA LYS A 118 7.12 5.72 10.10
C LYS A 118 7.77 5.93 8.73
N GLY A 119 7.21 6.77 7.87
CA GLY A 119 7.80 7.09 6.56
C GLY A 119 6.78 7.02 5.44
N PHE A 120 7.22 6.59 4.25
CA PHE A 120 6.32 6.23 3.16
C PHE A 120 5.58 4.94 3.49
N ASP A 121 4.28 4.91 3.17
CA ASP A 121 3.39 3.79 3.50
C ASP A 121 3.89 2.50 2.82
N ILE A 122 4.13 2.53 1.50
CA ILE A 122 4.75 1.42 0.77
C ILE A 122 5.88 1.91 -0.14
N ASN A 123 7.02 1.20 -0.10
CA ASN A 123 8.06 1.31 -1.11
C ASN A 123 7.99 0.03 -1.95
N LEU A 124 7.80 0.17 -3.26
CA LEU A 124 7.64 -0.93 -4.20
C LEU A 124 8.76 -0.87 -5.22
N TYR A 125 9.31 -2.02 -5.58
CA TYR A 125 10.23 -2.13 -6.69
C TYR A 125 9.57 -2.90 -7.83
N ASP A 126 9.66 -2.32 -9.02
CA ASP A 126 9.18 -2.92 -10.26
C ASP A 126 10.32 -3.72 -10.90
N PHE A 127 10.22 -5.05 -10.81
CA PHE A 127 11.23 -5.95 -11.34
C PHE A 127 11.24 -6.08 -12.88
N ASN A 128 10.22 -5.56 -13.56
CA ASN A 128 10.20 -5.53 -15.02
C ASN A 128 10.88 -4.29 -15.59
N THR A 129 10.91 -3.20 -14.82
CA THR A 129 11.34 -1.88 -15.31
C THR A 129 12.52 -1.31 -14.54
N ASP A 130 12.93 -1.99 -13.46
CA ASP A 130 13.96 -1.58 -12.51
C ASP A 130 13.69 -0.21 -11.88
N GLU A 131 12.41 0.10 -11.62
CA GLU A 131 11.97 1.37 -11.06
C GLU A 131 11.47 1.26 -9.61
N LEU A 132 11.82 2.25 -8.80
CA LEU A 132 11.27 2.43 -7.46
C LEU A 132 9.98 3.25 -7.52
N TRP A 133 8.92 2.71 -6.92
CA TRP A 133 7.61 3.34 -6.76
C TRP A 133 7.32 3.60 -5.28
N ILE A 134 6.79 4.78 -4.98
CA ILE A 134 6.42 5.18 -3.62
C ILE A 134 4.90 5.33 -3.57
N ALA A 135 4.25 4.57 -2.69
CA ALA A 135 2.81 4.63 -2.50
C ALA A 135 2.43 5.40 -1.24
N GLU A 136 1.39 6.21 -1.36
CA GLU A 136 0.71 6.85 -0.23
C GLU A 136 -0.77 6.42 -0.26
N ILE A 137 -1.28 5.97 0.89
CA ILE A 137 -2.58 5.33 1.04
C ILE A 137 -3.45 6.20 1.95
N LYS A 138 -4.67 6.48 1.48
CA LYS A 138 -5.69 7.14 2.29
C LYS A 138 -6.96 6.30 2.32
N SER A 139 -7.50 6.11 3.52
CA SER A 139 -8.65 5.23 3.75
C SER A 139 -9.78 6.00 4.40
N GLY A 140 -11.03 5.73 4.02
CA GLY A 140 -12.16 6.45 4.58
C GLY A 140 -13.51 5.83 4.25
N ALA A 141 -14.51 6.20 5.06
CA ALA A 141 -15.91 5.93 4.76
C ALA A 141 -16.56 7.16 4.11
N VAL A 142 -17.65 6.95 3.40
CA VAL A 142 -18.43 8.02 2.77
C VAL A 142 -19.21 8.79 3.83
N ASN A 143 -19.15 10.11 3.77
CA ASN A 143 -19.93 10.99 4.65
C ASN A 143 -21.37 11.14 4.16
N LYS A 144 -22.29 11.59 5.04
CA LYS A 144 -23.69 11.81 4.67
C LYS A 144 -23.80 12.77 3.47
N GLY A 145 -24.48 12.34 2.40
CA GLY A 145 -24.71 13.13 1.19
C GLY A 145 -23.52 13.18 0.22
N GLN A 146 -22.41 12.51 0.54
CA GLN A 146 -21.27 12.34 -0.35
C GLN A 146 -21.42 11.03 -1.15
N THR A 147 -20.92 10.99 -2.38
CA THR A 147 -20.79 9.76 -3.18
C THR A 147 -19.43 9.10 -2.94
N SER A 148 -19.32 7.81 -3.28
CA SER A 148 -18.06 7.07 -3.20
C SER A 148 -17.00 7.67 -4.11
N ASP A 149 -17.40 8.20 -5.27
CA ASP A 149 -16.51 8.88 -6.19
C ASP A 149 -15.98 10.20 -5.61
N GLU A 150 -16.81 11.02 -5.00
CA GLU A 150 -16.35 12.24 -4.30
C GLU A 150 -15.39 11.91 -3.17
N LYS A 151 -15.69 10.86 -2.38
CA LYS A 151 -14.80 10.42 -1.30
C LYS A 151 -13.46 9.94 -1.84
N LYS A 152 -13.47 9.11 -2.89
CA LYS A 152 -12.28 8.62 -3.59
C LYS A 152 -11.40 9.78 -4.05
N LEU A 153 -11.98 10.74 -4.78
CA LEU A 153 -11.23 11.88 -5.30
C LEU A 153 -10.61 12.74 -4.18
N GLY A 154 -11.34 12.92 -3.07
CA GLY A 154 -10.83 13.57 -1.87
C GLY A 154 -9.61 12.86 -1.28
N LEU A 155 -9.70 11.54 -1.10
CA LEU A 155 -8.62 10.70 -0.57
C LEU A 155 -7.38 10.69 -1.48
N ILE A 156 -7.57 10.58 -2.81
CA ILE A 156 -6.45 10.67 -3.76
C ILE A 156 -5.81 12.06 -3.69
N GLY A 157 -6.62 13.12 -3.55
CA GLY A 157 -6.13 14.49 -3.39
C GLY A 157 -5.28 14.68 -2.12
N GLU A 158 -5.70 14.08 -1.01
CA GLU A 158 -4.93 14.03 0.24
C GLU A 158 -3.61 13.27 0.06
N ALA A 159 -3.65 12.05 -0.47
CA ALA A 159 -2.45 11.25 -0.76
C ALA A 159 -1.45 12.02 -1.62
N LYS A 160 -1.96 12.70 -2.66
CA LYS A 160 -1.15 13.54 -3.56
C LYS A 160 -0.44 14.67 -2.80
N ARG A 161 -1.17 15.42 -1.97
CA ARG A 161 -0.61 16.56 -1.22
C ARG A 161 0.45 16.11 -0.23
N ASP A 162 0.17 15.04 0.51
CA ASP A 162 1.08 14.49 1.51
C ASP A 162 2.37 14.01 0.85
N LEU A 163 2.25 13.22 -0.23
CA LEU A 163 3.41 12.68 -0.91
C LEU A 163 4.21 13.77 -1.65
N LYS A 164 3.53 14.77 -2.24
CA LYS A 164 4.21 15.96 -2.79
C LYS A 164 5.01 16.67 -1.70
N GLY A 165 4.43 16.91 -0.53
CA GLY A 165 5.13 17.55 0.59
C GLY A 165 6.34 16.75 1.03
N ARG A 166 6.17 15.44 1.25
CA ARG A 166 7.23 14.52 1.70
C ARG A 166 8.38 14.43 0.70
N LEU A 167 8.11 14.28 -0.60
CA LEU A 167 9.13 14.12 -1.64
C LEU A 167 9.87 15.40 -2.02
N ASN A 168 9.40 16.57 -1.59
CA ASN A 168 10.10 17.85 -1.76
C ASN A 168 10.64 18.38 -0.42
N SER A 169 10.60 17.57 0.64
CA SER A 169 11.10 17.96 1.97
C SER A 169 12.57 17.55 2.16
N SER A 170 13.27 18.26 3.04
CA SER A 170 14.61 17.88 3.53
C SER A 170 14.57 16.79 4.61
N ASN A 171 13.42 16.11 4.79
CA ASN A 171 13.26 15.07 5.81
C ASN A 171 13.97 13.77 5.40
N ALA A 172 15.28 13.74 5.67
CA ALA A 172 16.16 12.59 5.47
C ALA A 172 15.65 11.31 6.17
N MET A 173 14.89 11.43 7.27
CA MET A 173 14.40 10.27 8.02
C MET A 173 13.45 9.39 7.20
N LEU A 174 12.68 9.97 6.27
CA LEU A 174 11.81 9.19 5.37
C LEU A 174 12.62 8.17 4.55
N TRP A 175 13.74 8.62 3.99
CA TRP A 175 14.63 7.82 3.16
C TRP A 175 15.46 6.84 3.99
N ARG A 176 15.92 7.23 5.19
CA ARG A 176 16.59 6.32 6.12
C ARG A 176 15.67 5.16 6.51
N ASN A 177 14.41 5.44 6.84
CA ASN A 177 13.43 4.40 7.19
C ASN A 177 13.15 3.46 6.01
N ALA A 178 13.08 3.99 4.78
CA ALA A 178 12.96 3.16 3.59
C ALA A 178 14.20 2.26 3.41
N LEU A 179 15.41 2.80 3.55
CA LEU A 179 16.66 2.05 3.42
C LEU A 179 16.80 0.96 4.48
N THR A 180 16.46 1.26 5.75
CA THR A 180 16.40 0.26 6.82
C THR A 180 15.40 -0.84 6.48
N GLY A 181 14.20 -0.48 5.98
CA GLY A 181 13.19 -1.44 5.54
C GLY A 181 13.72 -2.42 4.49
N VAL A 182 14.47 -1.93 3.49
CA VAL A 182 15.10 -2.79 2.47
C VAL A 182 16.10 -3.75 3.09
N ARG A 183 16.96 -3.27 4.00
CA ARG A 183 18.01 -4.09 4.63
C ARG A 183 17.45 -5.27 5.42
N ILE A 184 16.28 -5.11 6.05
CA ILE A 184 15.67 -6.15 6.87
C ILE A 184 14.70 -7.05 6.08
N SER A 185 14.20 -6.58 4.94
CA SER A 185 13.15 -7.28 4.18
C SER A 185 13.65 -8.10 3.01
N LEU A 186 14.84 -7.82 2.45
CA LEU A 186 15.32 -8.48 1.24
C LEU A 186 16.66 -9.20 1.49
N ASN A 187 16.82 -10.35 0.83
CA ASN A 187 18.12 -11.03 0.71
C ASN A 187 19.15 -10.13 0.02
N GLU A 188 20.42 -10.30 0.35
CA GLU A 188 21.51 -9.65 -0.38
C GLU A 188 21.56 -10.16 -1.82
N SER A 189 21.50 -9.22 -2.77
CA SER A 189 21.56 -9.47 -4.20
C SER A 189 21.96 -8.19 -4.93
N GLU A 190 22.38 -8.30 -6.19
CA GLU A 190 22.67 -7.13 -7.04
C GLU A 190 21.46 -6.18 -7.12
N LYS A 191 20.25 -6.74 -7.22
CA LYS A 191 19.00 -5.95 -7.24
C LYS A 191 18.78 -5.22 -5.91
N THR A 192 19.02 -5.89 -4.79
CA THR A 192 18.92 -5.29 -3.45
C THR A 192 19.90 -4.12 -3.30
N GLU A 193 21.13 -4.27 -3.78
CA GLU A 193 22.12 -3.18 -3.78
C GLU A 193 21.74 -2.03 -4.71
N PHE A 194 21.15 -2.33 -5.86
CA PHE A 194 20.61 -1.30 -6.75
C PHE A 194 19.48 -0.50 -6.11
N ILE A 195 18.54 -1.16 -5.43
CA ILE A 195 17.46 -0.49 -4.67
C ILE A 195 18.05 0.39 -3.56
N LYS A 196 19.00 -0.14 -2.78
CA LYS A 196 19.71 0.63 -1.73
C LYS A 196 20.43 1.85 -2.30
N SER A 197 21.03 1.74 -3.49
CA SER A 197 21.68 2.84 -4.20
C SER A 197 20.70 3.95 -4.58
N ILE A 198 19.51 3.61 -5.12
CA ILE A 198 18.46 4.59 -5.41
C ILE A 198 18.04 5.34 -4.14
N LEU A 199 17.74 4.60 -3.06
CA LEU A 199 17.32 5.20 -1.79
C LEU A 199 18.41 6.07 -1.16
N SER A 200 19.68 5.64 -1.23
CA SER A 200 20.81 6.38 -0.68
C SER A 200 21.06 7.69 -1.43
N LYS A 201 20.89 7.69 -2.76
CA LYS A 201 20.94 8.93 -3.57
C LYS A 201 19.84 9.90 -3.16
N ASN A 202 18.63 9.41 -2.91
CA ASN A 202 17.50 10.27 -2.50
C ASN A 202 17.65 10.78 -1.07
N LEU A 203 18.22 9.98 -0.17
CA LEU A 203 18.64 10.41 1.16
C LEU A 203 19.62 11.58 1.07
N ALA A 204 20.69 11.44 0.30
CA ALA A 204 21.70 12.49 0.13
C ALA A 204 21.10 13.77 -0.47
N LYS A 205 20.16 13.66 -1.42
CA LYS A 205 19.43 14.82 -1.96
C LYS A 205 18.58 15.50 -0.89
N ALA A 206 17.85 14.74 -0.07
CA ALA A 206 17.04 15.30 1.01
C ALA A 206 17.90 16.04 2.05
N GLU A 207 19.05 15.48 2.44
CA GLU A 207 19.99 16.13 3.37
C GLU A 207 20.54 17.45 2.81
N LYS A 208 20.73 17.55 1.49
CA LYS A 208 21.17 18.77 0.80
C LYS A 208 20.04 19.72 0.43
N SER A 209 18.79 19.42 0.78
CA SER A 209 17.60 20.17 0.35
C SER A 209 17.43 20.24 -1.18
N GLU A 210 17.86 19.18 -1.88
CA GLU A 210 17.77 19.00 -3.34
C GLU A 210 16.68 17.97 -3.71
N ALA A 211 15.81 17.60 -2.76
CA ALA A 211 14.72 16.67 -3.00
C ALA A 211 13.70 17.27 -3.96
N MET A 212 13.35 16.52 -5.00
CA MET A 212 12.43 16.97 -6.04
C MET A 212 11.43 15.87 -6.39
N GLY A 213 10.15 16.11 -6.08
CA GLY A 213 9.05 15.18 -6.33
C GLY A 213 8.98 14.69 -7.78
N VAL A 214 9.37 15.55 -8.74
CA VAL A 214 9.36 15.27 -10.18
C VAL A 214 10.25 14.11 -10.61
N ASN A 215 11.17 13.66 -9.76
CA ASN A 215 12.08 12.54 -10.03
C ASN A 215 11.52 11.18 -9.57
N HIS A 216 10.32 11.15 -8.98
CA HIS A 216 9.80 9.95 -8.32
C HIS A 216 8.54 9.42 -9.02
N ASN A 217 8.48 8.10 -9.14
CA ASN A 217 7.28 7.39 -9.53
C ASN A 217 6.40 7.18 -8.30
N VAL A 218 5.10 7.47 -8.43
CA VAL A 218 4.18 7.42 -7.31
C VAL A 218 2.92 6.62 -7.61
N ILE A 219 2.38 5.99 -6.56
CA ILE A 219 1.07 5.35 -6.58
C ILE A 219 0.20 6.04 -5.54
N LEU A 220 -0.90 6.63 -5.98
CA LEU A 220 -1.86 7.31 -5.10
C LEU A 220 -3.01 6.33 -4.83
N ILE A 221 -3.08 5.84 -3.60
CA ILE A 221 -4.01 4.77 -3.23
C ILE A 221 -5.16 5.32 -2.39
N SER A 222 -6.38 4.94 -2.75
CA SER A 222 -7.59 5.27 -1.99
C SER A 222 -8.35 3.99 -1.62
N ASN A 223 -8.66 3.82 -0.33
CA ASN A 223 -9.56 2.77 0.14
C ASN A 223 -10.89 3.39 0.59
N ILE A 224 -11.97 3.04 -0.09
CA ILE A 224 -13.32 3.50 0.24
C ILE A 224 -14.07 2.34 0.89
N PHE A 225 -14.51 2.57 2.14
CA PHE A 225 -15.38 1.66 2.86
C PHE A 225 -16.83 2.10 2.73
N ASN A 226 -17.51 1.62 1.68
CA ASN A 226 -18.92 1.93 1.39
C ASN A 226 -19.57 0.84 0.52
N SER A 227 -20.91 0.79 0.49
CA SER A 227 -21.66 -0.16 -0.34
C SER A 227 -21.29 -0.08 -1.82
N LEU A 228 -21.32 -1.22 -2.51
CA LEU A 228 -21.12 -1.32 -3.96
C LEU A 228 -22.38 -0.98 -4.77
N ASP A 229 -23.45 -0.52 -4.11
CA ASP A 229 -24.58 0.11 -4.79
C ASP A 229 -24.21 1.53 -5.28
N ASP A 230 -23.27 2.18 -4.60
CA ASP A 230 -22.66 3.46 -4.95
C ASP A 230 -21.21 3.20 -5.39
N ARG A 231 -21.03 2.72 -6.62
CA ARG A 231 -19.71 2.29 -7.12
C ARG A 231 -18.84 3.47 -7.52
N ILE A 232 -17.55 3.37 -7.22
CA ILE A 232 -16.55 4.26 -7.81
C ILE A 232 -16.41 4.00 -9.31
N SER A 233 -16.22 5.06 -10.09
CA SER A 233 -16.08 4.99 -11.55
C SER A 233 -14.66 5.23 -12.03
N LEU A 234 -14.28 4.56 -13.12
CA LEU A 234 -12.95 4.72 -13.72
C LEU A 234 -12.80 6.11 -14.36
N GLU A 235 -13.89 6.64 -14.92
CA GLU A 235 -13.91 7.94 -15.60
C GLU A 235 -13.47 9.09 -14.69
N SER A 236 -13.98 9.16 -13.46
CA SER A 236 -13.61 10.23 -12.53
C SER A 236 -12.14 10.12 -12.10
N SER A 237 -11.60 8.89 -11.97
CA SER A 237 -10.16 8.66 -11.74
C SER A 237 -9.32 9.12 -12.93
N MET A 238 -9.73 8.85 -14.17
CA MET A 238 -9.04 9.30 -15.38
C MET A 238 -9.02 10.83 -15.52
N ASN A 239 -10.13 11.49 -15.19
CA ASN A 239 -10.21 12.95 -15.20
C ASN A 239 -9.27 13.57 -14.15
N LEU A 240 -9.16 12.96 -12.98
CA LEU A 240 -8.17 13.36 -11.97
C LEU A 240 -6.73 13.09 -12.44
N MET A 241 -6.46 11.93 -13.04
CA MET A 241 -5.14 11.58 -13.58
C MET A 241 -4.64 12.62 -14.60
N LYS A 242 -5.52 13.09 -15.51
CA LYS A 242 -5.19 14.16 -16.47
C LYS A 242 -4.74 15.44 -15.76
N LYS A 243 -5.46 15.85 -14.70
CA LYS A 243 -5.10 17.02 -13.89
C LYS A 243 -3.74 16.84 -13.22
N ILE A 244 -3.51 15.71 -12.56
CA ILE A 244 -2.26 15.42 -11.85
C ILE A 244 -1.07 15.38 -12.81
N ARG A 245 -1.21 14.73 -13.97
CA ARG A 245 -0.16 14.71 -15.01
C ARG A 245 0.13 16.11 -15.54
N GLY A 246 -0.90 16.95 -15.69
CA GLY A 246 -0.76 18.35 -16.10
C GLY A 246 0.05 19.21 -15.11
N GLU A 247 0.02 18.89 -13.82
CA GLU A 247 0.80 19.58 -12.79
C GLU A 247 2.31 19.29 -12.86
N LYS A 248 2.72 18.19 -13.52
CA LYS A 248 4.13 17.78 -13.67
C LYS A 248 4.92 17.73 -12.35
N ILE A 249 4.28 17.28 -11.27
CA ILE A 249 4.87 17.23 -9.91
C ILE A 249 5.53 15.89 -9.56
N PHE A 250 5.32 14.86 -10.39
CA PHE A 250 5.88 13.50 -10.25
C PHE A 250 6.37 13.00 -11.62
N ASN A 251 7.27 12.02 -11.64
CA ASN A 251 7.79 11.42 -12.88
C ASN A 251 6.71 10.57 -13.58
N LYS A 252 6.18 9.57 -12.85
CA LYS A 252 5.07 8.73 -13.27
C LYS A 252 4.05 8.64 -12.14
N VAL A 253 2.78 8.48 -12.51
CA VAL A 253 1.66 8.41 -11.57
C VAL A 253 0.75 7.25 -11.94
N MET A 254 0.46 6.42 -10.94
CA MET A 254 -0.65 5.47 -10.94
C MET A 254 -1.70 5.94 -9.91
N ILE A 255 -2.97 5.83 -10.26
CA ILE A 255 -4.08 5.93 -9.29
C ILE A 255 -4.59 4.51 -9.06
N PHE A 256 -4.67 4.09 -7.81
CA PHE A 256 -5.24 2.81 -7.43
C PHE A 256 -6.35 3.02 -6.40
N SER A 257 -7.58 2.68 -6.77
CA SER A 257 -8.75 2.86 -5.92
C SER A 257 -9.37 1.52 -5.59
N ILE A 258 -9.54 1.26 -4.30
CA ILE A 258 -10.13 0.04 -3.77
C ILE A 258 -11.45 0.41 -3.11
N GLN A 259 -12.53 -0.29 -3.46
CA GLN A 259 -13.82 -0.16 -2.79
C GLN A 259 -14.22 -1.51 -2.17
N LYS A 260 -14.56 -1.47 -0.89
CA LYS A 260 -15.09 -2.63 -0.15
C LYS A 260 -16.22 -2.16 0.76
N LYS A 261 -17.27 -2.96 0.94
CA LYS A 261 -18.40 -2.60 1.80
C LYS A 261 -18.00 -2.25 3.24
N ALA A 262 -17.21 -3.10 3.88
CA ALA A 262 -16.81 -2.91 5.28
C ALA A 262 -15.39 -3.44 5.54
N TYR A 263 -14.60 -2.66 6.28
CA TYR A 263 -13.27 -3.07 6.73
C TYR A 263 -13.34 -4.09 7.87
N LEU A 264 -14.40 -4.04 8.70
CA LEU A 264 -14.57 -4.93 9.85
C LEU A 264 -14.62 -6.41 9.46
N THR A 265 -15.13 -6.75 8.27
CA THR A 265 -15.11 -8.14 7.78
C THR A 265 -13.69 -8.73 7.73
N ILE A 266 -12.67 -7.91 7.44
CA ILE A 266 -11.27 -8.35 7.46
C ILE A 266 -10.82 -8.54 8.91
N VAL A 267 -11.18 -7.62 9.80
CA VAL A 267 -10.81 -7.68 11.23
C VAL A 267 -11.44 -8.92 11.89
N ASP A 268 -12.71 -9.19 11.62
CA ASP A 268 -13.44 -10.33 12.17
C ASP A 268 -12.81 -11.64 11.73
N PHE A 269 -12.40 -11.74 10.46
CA PHE A 269 -11.65 -12.88 9.96
C PHE A 269 -10.30 -13.05 10.69
N LEU A 270 -9.51 -11.99 10.81
CA LEU A 270 -8.24 -12.03 11.53
C LEU A 270 -8.41 -12.46 13.00
N ARG A 271 -9.49 -12.01 13.66
CA ARG A 271 -9.82 -12.42 15.04
C ARG A 271 -10.24 -13.89 15.12
N GLN A 272 -11.05 -14.38 14.17
CA GLN A 272 -11.44 -15.79 14.09
C GLN A 272 -10.22 -16.69 13.93
N GLU A 273 -9.31 -16.35 13.02
CA GLU A 273 -8.06 -17.09 12.83
C GLU A 273 -7.22 -17.11 14.13
N SER A 274 -7.13 -15.99 14.84
CA SER A 274 -6.36 -15.91 16.09
C SER A 274 -7.01 -16.69 17.25
N SER A 275 -8.30 -17.01 17.18
CA SER A 275 -8.97 -17.82 18.22
C SER A 275 -8.83 -19.33 18.02
N ILE A 276 -8.40 -19.76 16.83
CA ILE A 276 -8.30 -21.18 16.45
C ILE A 276 -6.84 -21.66 16.48
N ILE A 277 -5.88 -20.75 16.66
CA ILE A 277 -4.42 -21.01 16.67
C ILE A 277 -3.82 -20.65 18.02
#